data_AF-A0A8K0AE04-F1
#
_entry.id   AF-A0A8K0AE04-F1
#
_cell.length_a   1.000
_cell.length_b   1.000
_cell.length_c   1.000
_cell.angle_alpha   90.00
_cell.angle_beta   90.00
_cell.angle_gamma   90.00
#
_symmetry.space_group_name_H-M   'P 1'
#
loop_
_entity.id
_entity.type
_entity.pdbx_description
1 polymer ?
#
loop_
_entity_poly.entity_id
_entity_poly.type
_entity_poly.pdbx_seq_one_letter_code
_entity_poly.pdbx_strand_id
1 'polypeptide(L)'
;MSASLVRKALDLFKDDLIEDSKAGTKGKKKAQPLQNPTELISTNKRGVRKQLKRLQRGRRRETLTVKDKVTVSAIEQYKRQKKEDHTLDNLRYIRSFKTKVNRNVGEKILEHRRGRLAKDQPKKKRKTKETTVFSEEDFLKFEAEYIGGKK
;
A
#
# COMPACT_ATOMS: atom_id res chain seq x y z
N MET A 1 -50.15 3.85 32.05
CA MET A 1 -49.33 3.57 30.84
C MET A 1 -50.25 3.64 29.63
N SER A 2 -50.02 4.55 28.68
CA SER A 2 -50.94 4.74 27.54
C SER A 2 -50.76 3.61 26.50
N ALA A 3 -51.87 3.02 26.04
CA ALA A 3 -51.84 1.97 25.02
C ALA A 3 -51.17 2.42 23.70
N SER A 4 -51.19 3.72 23.40
CA SER A 4 -50.52 4.30 22.25
C SER A 4 -49.00 4.21 22.34
N LEU A 5 -48.41 4.31 23.54
CA LEU A 5 -46.97 4.17 23.75
C LEU A 5 -46.51 2.72 23.56
N VAL A 6 -47.30 1.76 24.05
CA VAL A 6 -47.04 0.32 23.86
C VAL A 6 -47.10 -0.04 22.38
N ARG A 7 -48.09 0.49 21.62
CA ARG A 7 -48.18 0.25 20.17
C ARG A 7 -46.99 0.83 19.41
N LYS A 8 -46.55 2.05 19.74
CA LYS A 8 -45.36 2.66 19.13
C LYS A 8 -44.08 1.90 19.47
N ALA A 9 -43.96 1.40 20.71
CA ALA A 9 -42.82 0.59 21.12
C ALA A 9 -42.78 -0.74 20.36
N LEU A 10 -43.93 -1.41 20.18
CA LEU A 10 -44.02 -2.65 19.39
C LEU A 10 -43.76 -2.42 17.89
N ASP A 11 -44.13 -1.25 17.34
CA ASP A 11 -43.83 -0.90 15.95
C ASP A 11 -42.31 -0.82 15.67
N LEU A 12 -41.51 -0.38 16.64
CA LEU A 12 -40.05 -0.28 16.49
C LEU A 12 -39.35 -1.64 16.36
N PHE A 13 -39.96 -2.72 16.85
CA PHE A 13 -39.39 -4.06 16.82
C PHE A 13 -39.98 -4.94 15.70
N LYS A 14 -40.87 -4.41 14.84
CA LYS A 14 -41.51 -5.18 13.75
C LYS A 14 -40.51 -5.75 12.75
N ASP A 15 -39.44 -5.03 12.44
CA ASP A 15 -38.44 -5.47 11.47
C ASP A 15 -37.52 -6.57 12.04
N ASP A 16 -37.26 -6.54 13.35
CA ASP A 16 -36.42 -7.52 14.05
C ASP A 16 -37.18 -8.82 14.38
N LEU A 17 -38.49 -8.73 14.68
CA LEU A 17 -39.34 -9.88 15.04
C LEU A 17 -39.65 -10.84 13.87
N ILE A 18 -39.34 -10.46 12.63
CA ILE A 18 -39.55 -11.32 11.45
C ILE A 18 -38.49 -12.44 11.39
N GLU A 19 -37.36 -12.32 12.10
CA GLU A 19 -36.30 -13.32 12.06
C GLU A 19 -36.55 -14.54 12.97
N ASP A 20 -37.35 -14.40 14.05
CA ASP A 20 -37.52 -15.47 15.05
C ASP A 20 -38.87 -16.22 14.99
N SER A 21 -39.76 -15.87 14.06
CA SER A 21 -41.08 -16.51 13.89
C SER A 21 -41.22 -17.23 12.54
N LYS A 22 -40.26 -18.10 12.19
CA LYS A 22 -40.43 -19.07 11.08
C LYS A 22 -40.08 -20.49 11.49
N ALA A 23 -40.69 -20.97 12.57
CA ALA A 23 -41.14 -22.35 12.62
C ALA A 23 -42.51 -22.42 11.93
N GLY A 24 -42.54 -22.91 10.68
CA GLY A 24 -43.77 -23.28 9.98
C GLY A 24 -44.24 -22.34 8.87
N THR A 25 -43.63 -22.41 7.69
CA THR A 25 -44.34 -22.48 6.39
C THR A 25 -43.30 -22.59 5.25
N LYS A 26 -43.30 -23.73 4.56
CA LYS A 26 -42.47 -24.00 3.39
C LYS A 26 -42.97 -23.15 2.20
N GLY A 27 -42.40 -21.98 2.00
CA GLY A 27 -42.57 -21.18 0.78
C GLY A 27 -41.26 -21.07 0.01
N LYS A 28 -41.08 -21.89 -1.04
CA LYS A 28 -39.97 -21.74 -2.00
C LYS A 28 -40.14 -20.40 -2.75
N LYS A 29 -39.42 -19.35 -2.36
CA LYS A 29 -39.28 -18.16 -3.21
C LYS A 29 -38.04 -18.31 -4.09
N LYS A 30 -38.27 -18.38 -5.41
CA LYS A 30 -37.25 -18.41 -6.46
C LYS A 30 -36.34 -17.19 -6.32
N ALA A 31 -35.03 -17.40 -6.34
CA ALA A 31 -34.05 -16.32 -6.32
C ALA A 31 -34.12 -15.54 -7.64
N GLN A 32 -34.66 -14.33 -7.60
CA GLN A 32 -34.55 -13.34 -8.67
C GLN A 32 -33.13 -12.74 -8.65
N PRO A 33 -32.52 -12.44 -9.80
CA PRO A 33 -31.21 -11.82 -9.85
C PRO A 33 -31.32 -10.36 -9.38
N LEU A 34 -30.90 -10.09 -8.14
CA LEU A 34 -30.94 -8.74 -7.57
C LEU A 34 -29.88 -7.85 -8.23
N GLN A 35 -30.33 -6.74 -8.81
CA GLN A 35 -29.53 -5.88 -9.68
C GLN A 35 -28.46 -5.08 -8.92
N ASN A 36 -28.64 -4.80 -7.62
CA ASN A 36 -27.79 -3.87 -6.88
C ASN A 36 -27.13 -4.51 -5.65
N PRO A 37 -25.86 -4.97 -5.74
CA PRO A 37 -25.13 -5.53 -4.60
C PRO A 37 -24.75 -4.50 -3.54
N THR A 38 -25.00 -3.21 -3.79
CA THR A 38 -24.73 -2.08 -2.90
C THR A 38 -25.81 -1.85 -1.85
N GLU A 39 -27.04 -2.32 -2.08
CA GLU A 39 -28.18 -2.14 -1.19
C GLU A 39 -28.18 -3.11 0.00
N LEU A 40 -27.41 -4.21 -0.08
CA LEU A 40 -27.27 -5.20 0.99
C LEU A 40 -26.24 -4.82 2.08
N ILE A 41 -25.68 -3.61 2.02
CA ILE A 41 -24.48 -3.28 2.78
C ILE A 41 -24.86 -2.41 3.99
N SER A 42 -24.90 -3.03 5.17
CA SER A 42 -25.00 -2.31 6.45
C SER A 42 -23.80 -1.36 6.64
N THR A 43 -24.04 -0.22 7.30
CA THR A 43 -23.19 0.98 7.33
C THR A 43 -21.85 0.84 8.09
N ASN A 44 -21.30 -0.37 8.25
CA ASN A 44 -20.03 -0.60 8.93
C ASN A 44 -18.86 -0.82 7.95
N LYS A 45 -18.12 0.27 7.70
CA LYS A 45 -17.09 0.46 6.65
C LYS A 45 -15.94 -0.57 6.61
N ARG A 46 -15.74 -1.41 7.63
CA ARG A 46 -14.60 -2.35 7.70
C ARG A 46 -14.84 -3.75 7.11
N GLY A 47 -16.09 -4.14 6.84
CA GLY A 47 -16.44 -5.46 6.26
C GLY A 47 -16.91 -5.42 4.79
N VAL A 48 -17.48 -4.27 4.40
CA VAL A 48 -18.11 -4.01 3.10
C VAL A 48 -17.23 -4.38 1.92
N ARG A 49 -15.96 -3.95 1.92
CA ARG A 49 -15.04 -4.18 0.80
C ARG A 49 -14.76 -5.67 0.57
N LYS A 50 -14.72 -6.48 1.64
CA LYS A 50 -14.55 -7.93 1.54
C LYS A 50 -15.82 -8.62 1.02
N GLN A 51 -17.00 -8.17 1.46
CA GLN A 51 -18.28 -8.67 0.97
C GLN A 51 -18.51 -8.32 -0.51
N LEU A 52 -18.25 -7.07 -0.91
CA LEU A 52 -18.31 -6.62 -2.29
C LEU A 52 -17.36 -7.44 -3.19
N LYS A 53 -16.14 -7.70 -2.72
CA LYS A 53 -15.17 -8.52 -3.44
C LYS A 53 -15.61 -9.98 -3.58
N ARG A 54 -16.34 -10.54 -2.60
CA ARG A 54 -16.93 -11.89 -2.69
C ARG A 54 -18.08 -11.94 -3.71
N LEU A 55 -18.98 -10.96 -3.68
CA LEU A 55 -20.09 -10.85 -4.64
C LEU A 55 -19.60 -10.65 -6.08
N GLN A 56 -18.60 -9.80 -6.29
CA GLN A 56 -17.97 -9.62 -7.61
C GLN A 56 -17.22 -10.88 -8.08
N ARG A 57 -16.57 -11.63 -7.18
CA ARG A 57 -15.91 -12.89 -7.52
C ARG A 57 -16.87 -13.99 -7.96
N GLY A 58 -18.09 -14.01 -7.41
CA GLY A 58 -19.15 -14.92 -7.86
C GLY A 58 -19.61 -14.62 -9.29
N ARG A 59 -19.73 -13.33 -9.66
CA ARG A 59 -20.13 -12.91 -11.01
C ARG A 59 -19.04 -13.08 -12.09
N ARG A 60 -17.75 -13.01 -11.73
CA ARG A 60 -16.62 -13.15 -12.68
C ARG A 60 -16.21 -14.59 -13.00
N ARG A 61 -16.77 -15.58 -12.32
CA ARG A 61 -16.65 -16.98 -12.76
C ARG A 61 -17.70 -17.20 -13.84
N GLU A 62 -17.44 -16.64 -15.02
CA GLU A 62 -18.19 -16.98 -16.22
C GLU A 62 -18.09 -18.49 -16.42
N THR A 63 -19.21 -19.17 -16.26
CA THR A 63 -19.39 -20.60 -16.49
C THR A 63 -19.39 -20.89 -17.98
N LEU A 64 -18.36 -20.43 -18.70
CA LEU A 64 -18.13 -20.84 -20.07
C LEU A 64 -17.62 -22.27 -20.03
N THR A 65 -18.54 -23.19 -20.35
CA THR A 65 -18.25 -24.58 -20.66
C THR A 65 -17.06 -24.65 -21.62
N VAL A 66 -16.17 -25.64 -21.45
CA VAL A 66 -14.92 -25.76 -22.23
C VAL A 66 -15.19 -25.75 -23.74
N LYS A 67 -16.38 -26.20 -24.17
CA LYS A 67 -16.86 -26.19 -25.56
C LYS A 67 -16.96 -24.79 -26.20
N ASP A 68 -17.22 -23.75 -25.42
CA ASP A 68 -17.45 -22.39 -25.93
C ASP A 68 -16.15 -21.55 -25.96
N LYS A 69 -15.02 -22.14 -25.56
CA LYS A 69 -13.72 -21.46 -25.52
C LYS A 69 -13.01 -21.61 -26.86
N VAL A 70 -12.92 -20.51 -27.61
CA VAL A 70 -12.02 -20.41 -28.76
C VAL A 70 -10.57 -20.35 -28.24
N THR A 71 -9.74 -21.33 -28.60
CA THR A 71 -8.31 -21.31 -28.28
C THR A 71 -7.62 -20.26 -29.14
N VAL A 72 -7.46 -19.06 -28.59
CA VAL A 72 -6.68 -17.98 -29.21
C VAL A 72 -5.20 -18.19 -28.88
N SER A 73 -4.32 -17.98 -29.85
CA SER A 73 -2.87 -18.03 -29.62
C SER A 73 -2.47 -16.96 -28.60
N ALA A 74 -1.58 -17.31 -27.66
CA ALA A 74 -1.09 -16.38 -26.64
C ALA A 74 -0.48 -15.10 -27.25
N ILE A 75 0.14 -15.23 -28.43
CA ILE A 75 0.71 -14.10 -29.19
C ILE A 75 -0.38 -13.16 -29.70
N GLU A 76 -1.49 -13.71 -30.18
CA GLU A 76 -2.61 -12.94 -30.70
C GLU A 76 -3.35 -12.22 -29.57
N GLN A 77 -3.55 -12.90 -28.44
CA GLN A 77 -4.10 -12.28 -27.23
C GLN A 77 -3.19 -11.15 -26.72
N TYR A 78 -1.88 -11.35 -26.74
CA TYR A 78 -0.90 -10.31 -26.40
C TYR A 78 -1.04 -9.10 -27.33
N LYS A 79 -1.13 -9.30 -28.65
CA LYS A 79 -1.34 -8.21 -29.61
C LYS A 79 -2.64 -7.44 -29.36
N ARG A 80 -3.74 -8.14 -29.07
CA ARG A 80 -5.05 -7.52 -28.76
C ARG A 80 -5.03 -6.71 -27.45
N GLN A 81 -4.27 -7.17 -26.46
CA GLN A 81 -4.15 -6.51 -25.16
C GLN A 81 -3.02 -5.49 -25.10
N LYS A 82 -2.16 -5.45 -26.12
CA LYS A 82 -1.03 -4.52 -26.19
C LYS A 82 -1.59 -3.11 -26.30
N LYS A 83 -1.43 -2.34 -25.22
CA LYS A 83 -1.73 -0.92 -25.20
C LYS A 83 -0.77 -0.18 -26.14
N GLU A 84 -1.18 0.99 -26.60
CA GLU A 84 -0.33 1.88 -27.38
C GLU A 84 0.96 2.18 -26.63
N ASP A 85 2.08 2.09 -27.37
CA ASP A 85 3.41 2.33 -26.83
C ASP A 85 3.75 3.82 -27.00
N HIS A 86 3.60 4.58 -25.92
CA HIS A 86 3.92 6.01 -25.89
C HIS A 86 5.37 6.29 -25.48
N THR A 87 6.27 5.31 -25.56
CA THR A 87 7.68 5.51 -25.14
C THR A 87 8.35 6.65 -25.90
N LEU A 88 8.21 6.70 -27.23
CA LEU A 88 8.83 7.75 -28.05
C LEU A 88 8.26 9.14 -27.77
N ASP A 89 6.94 9.23 -27.60
CA ASP A 89 6.27 10.50 -27.28
C ASP A 89 6.66 11.00 -25.90
N ASN A 90 6.73 10.11 -24.91
CA ASN A 90 7.21 10.42 -23.56
C ASN A 90 8.66 10.87 -23.55
N LEU A 91 9.54 10.23 -24.34
CA LEU A 91 10.94 10.64 -24.47
C LEU A 91 11.05 12.02 -25.13
N ARG A 92 10.26 12.29 -26.16
CA ARG A 92 10.19 13.61 -26.80
C ARG A 92 9.72 14.66 -25.80
N TYR A 93 8.69 14.36 -25.01
CA TYR A 93 8.18 15.23 -23.96
C TYR A 93 9.23 15.50 -22.88
N ILE A 94 9.91 14.47 -22.35
CA ILE A 94 10.96 14.63 -21.34
C ILE A 94 12.13 15.48 -21.89
N ARG A 95 12.54 15.26 -23.14
CA ARG A 95 13.61 16.03 -23.78
C ARG A 95 13.22 17.48 -24.10
N SER A 96 11.93 17.78 -24.20
CA SER A 96 11.43 19.14 -24.45
C SER A 96 11.75 20.09 -23.28
N PHE A 97 11.87 19.56 -22.06
CA PHE A 97 12.27 20.33 -20.89
C PHE A 97 13.77 20.67 -20.96
N LYS A 98 14.08 21.92 -21.34
CA LYS A 98 15.45 22.47 -21.31
C LYS A 98 15.83 23.05 -19.94
N THR A 99 14.93 23.02 -18.97
CA THR A 99 15.13 23.63 -17.65
C THR A 99 16.02 22.73 -16.79
N LYS A 100 17.25 23.20 -16.52
CA LYS A 100 18.15 22.56 -15.55
C LYS A 100 17.69 22.93 -14.14
N VAL A 101 17.46 21.92 -13.30
CA VAL A 101 17.20 22.13 -11.87
C VAL A 101 18.46 22.74 -11.24
N ASN A 102 18.27 23.70 -10.32
CA ASN A 102 19.37 24.24 -9.52
C ASN A 102 20.12 23.09 -8.83
N ARG A 103 21.46 23.03 -8.98
CA ARG A 103 22.29 21.93 -8.47
C ARG A 103 22.03 21.65 -7.00
N ASN A 104 21.94 22.69 -6.17
CA ASN A 104 21.73 22.54 -4.72
C ASN A 104 20.38 21.87 -4.41
N VAL A 105 19.33 22.16 -5.19
CA VAL A 105 18.01 21.55 -5.03
C VAL A 105 18.04 20.10 -5.52
N GLY A 106 18.70 19.84 -6.64
CA GLY A 106 18.87 18.48 -7.17
C GLY A 106 19.62 17.57 -6.20
N GLU A 107 20.72 18.06 -5.62
CA GLU A 107 21.51 17.33 -4.63
C GLU A 107 20.68 17.00 -3.38
N LYS A 108 19.92 17.96 -2.84
CA LYS A 108 19.00 17.71 -1.71
C LYS A 108 17.97 16.63 -2.02
N ILE A 109 17.37 16.64 -3.22
CA ILE A 109 16.39 15.63 -3.63
C ILE A 109 17.05 14.25 -3.73
N LEU A 110 18.26 14.18 -4.29
CA LEU A 110 19.01 12.93 -4.39
C LEU A 110 19.40 12.40 -3.01
N GLU A 111 19.86 13.26 -2.11
CA GLU A 111 20.18 12.90 -0.73
C GLU A 111 18.96 12.39 0.04
N HIS A 112 17.81 13.06 -0.09
CA HIS A 112 16.57 12.62 0.55
C HIS A 112 16.08 11.27 0.01
N ARG A 113 16.28 11.00 -1.29
CA ARG A 113 15.88 9.74 -1.93
C ARG A 113 16.90 8.61 -1.77
N ARG A 114 18.11 8.89 -1.29
CA ARG A 114 19.08 7.82 -1.00
C ARG A 114 18.48 6.90 0.07
N GLY A 115 18.45 5.61 -0.25
CA GLY A 115 17.84 4.60 0.60
C GLY A 115 18.50 4.54 1.98
N ARG A 116 17.81 3.87 2.91
CA ARG A 116 18.34 3.66 4.27
C ARG A 116 19.42 2.58 4.33
N LEU A 117 19.58 1.81 3.25
CA LEU A 117 20.56 0.73 3.18
C LEU A 117 21.97 1.29 3.01
N ALA A 118 22.94 0.68 3.67
CA ALA A 118 24.34 1.10 3.61
C ALA A 118 24.91 1.13 2.18
N LYS A 119 24.43 0.25 1.29
CA LYS A 119 24.83 0.21 -0.12
C LYS A 119 24.41 1.45 -0.93
N ASP A 120 23.34 2.13 -0.51
CA ASP A 120 22.79 3.31 -1.19
C ASP A 120 23.42 4.62 -0.67
N GLN A 121 24.13 4.54 0.46
CA GLN A 121 24.82 5.68 1.06
C GLN A 121 26.23 5.85 0.45
N PRO A 122 26.67 7.09 0.18
CA PRO A 122 28.03 7.33 -0.27
C PRO A 122 29.04 6.92 0.81
N LYS A 123 30.22 6.44 0.39
CA LYS A 123 31.30 6.08 1.31
C LYS A 123 31.74 7.32 2.08
N LYS A 124 31.66 7.27 3.41
CA LYS A 124 32.18 8.33 4.28
C LYS A 124 33.69 8.44 4.10
N LYS A 125 34.20 9.67 4.01
CA LYS A 125 35.64 9.92 4.00
C LYS A 125 36.24 9.36 5.31
N ARG A 126 37.35 8.65 5.22
CA ARG A 126 38.06 8.15 6.41
C ARG A 126 38.53 9.38 7.19
N LYS A 127 38.28 9.41 8.50
CA LYS A 127 38.87 10.43 9.36
C LYS A 127 40.40 10.30 9.25
N THR A 128 41.07 11.42 9.07
CA THR A 128 42.52 11.47 9.25
C THR A 128 42.83 11.04 10.69
N LYS A 129 43.93 10.31 10.88
CA LYS A 129 44.36 9.92 12.22
C LYS A 129 44.48 11.19 13.06
N GLU A 130 43.85 11.20 14.22
CA GLU A 130 44.00 12.28 15.18
C GLU A 130 45.48 12.31 15.58
N THR A 131 46.16 13.41 15.28
CA THR A 131 47.53 13.63 15.73
C THR A 131 47.47 13.89 17.23
N THR A 132 48.20 13.12 18.02
CA THR A 132 48.34 13.40 19.45
C THR A 132 48.93 14.79 19.62
N VAL A 133 48.37 15.58 20.53
CA VAL A 133 48.91 16.91 20.86
C VAL A 133 50.29 16.78 21.52
N PHE A 134 50.56 15.64 22.16
CA PHE A 134 51.83 15.34 22.79
C PHE A 134 52.82 14.72 21.79
N SER A 135 54.04 15.24 21.84
CA SER A 135 55.21 14.70 21.18
C SER A 135 55.98 13.76 22.12
N GLU A 136 56.85 12.91 21.57
CA GLU A 136 57.73 12.04 22.38
C GLU A 136 58.62 12.86 23.34
N GLU A 137 58.98 14.09 22.97
CA GLU A 137 59.74 15.01 23.84
C GLU A 137 58.97 15.41 25.11
N ASP A 138 57.64 15.53 25.01
CA ASP A 138 56.80 15.89 26.16
C ASP A 138 56.77 14.75 27.18
N PHE A 139 56.80 13.49 26.71
CA PHE A 139 56.89 12.31 27.57
C PHE A 139 58.24 12.21 28.27
N LEU A 140 59.34 12.54 27.57
CA LEU A 140 60.69 12.57 28.17
C LEU A 140 60.80 13.64 29.27
N LYS A 141 60.23 14.83 29.05
CA LYS A 141 60.17 15.88 30.08
C LYS A 141 59.34 15.43 31.28
N PHE A 142 58.18 14.84 31.04
CA PHE A 142 57.31 14.33 32.10
C PHE A 142 58.02 13.24 32.94
N GLU A 143 58.69 12.30 32.29
CA GLU A 143 59.44 11.24 32.97
C GLU A 143 60.56 11.80 33.85
N ALA A 144 61.31 12.78 33.35
CA ALA A 144 62.37 13.45 34.09
C ALA A 144 61.84 14.19 35.34
N GLU A 145 60.72 14.88 35.20
CA GLU A 145 60.12 15.69 36.27
C GLU A 145 59.47 14.82 37.38
N TYR A 146 58.82 13.71 37.00
CA TYR A 146 58.04 12.92 37.96
C TYR A 146 58.74 11.67 38.49
N ILE A 147 59.55 10.99 37.69
CA ILE A 147 60.20 9.73 38.09
C ILE A 147 61.62 10.00 38.62
N GLY A 148 62.15 11.22 38.45
CA GLY A 148 63.49 11.58 38.88
C GLY A 148 64.54 10.92 38.01
N GLY A 149 64.34 10.95 36.69
CA GLY A 149 65.24 10.40 35.68
C GLY A 149 66.66 10.95 35.83
N LYS A 150 67.51 10.24 36.57
CA LYS A 150 68.95 10.46 36.55
C LYS A 150 69.46 9.97 35.21
N LYS A 151 70.16 10.85 34.49
CA LYS A 151 70.95 10.54 33.29
C LYS A 151 71.91 9.39 33.53
#